data_AF-A0A085L681-F1
#
_entry.id   AF-A0A085L681-F1
#
_cell.length_a   1.000
_cell.length_b   1.000
_cell.length_c   1.000
_cell.angle_alpha   90.00
_cell.angle_beta   90.00
_cell.angle_gamma   90.00
#
_symmetry.space_group_name_H-M   'P 1'
#
loop_
_entity.id
_entity.type
_entity.pdbx_description
1 polymer ?
#
loop_
_entity_poly.entity_id
_entity_poly.type
_entity_poly.pdbx_seq_one_letter_code
_entity_poly.pdbx_strand_id
1 'polypeptide(L)'
;MEPKTLRRFLLFFYLILILVPVLVVAAFVIPMFTSAPEKPPGLSKEEEFVAEFALNQTRQFIGGSLEPTMVMRMRVIDIHKKPGKTNIYLPDSNAPDGIREYTFQKAYTVKVKLYTFFGLSWSTIKLKLGEGEHGEISRI
;
A
#
# COMPACT_ATOMS: atom_id res chain seq x y z
N MET A 1 -40.67 25.99 28.94
CA MET A 1 -40.30 25.05 27.86
C MET A 1 -41.23 23.86 27.93
N GLU A 2 -41.91 23.50 26.83
CA GLU A 2 -42.77 22.32 26.83
C GLU A 2 -41.95 21.05 27.10
N PRO A 3 -42.45 20.10 27.93
CA PRO A 3 -41.71 18.90 28.32
C PRO A 3 -41.35 18.01 27.12
N LYS A 4 -42.09 18.13 26.01
CA LYS A 4 -41.81 17.41 24.75
C LYS A 4 -40.54 17.92 24.06
N THR A 5 -40.28 19.23 24.12
CA THR A 5 -39.13 19.87 23.46
C THR A 5 -37.83 19.56 24.22
N LEU A 6 -37.89 19.58 25.56
CA LEU A 6 -36.76 19.20 26.42
C LEU A 6 -36.37 17.73 26.23
N ARG A 7 -37.35 16.82 26.14
CA ARG A 7 -37.11 15.39 25.96
C ARG A 7 -36.50 15.06 24.59
N ARG A 8 -36.93 15.74 23.52
CA ARG A 8 -36.35 15.61 22.18
C ARG A 8 -34.91 16.14 22.12
N PHE A 9 -34.65 17.26 22.78
CA PHE A 9 -33.32 17.84 22.85
C PHE A 9 -32.33 16.92 23.60
N LEU A 10 -32.74 16.36 24.75
CA LEU A 10 -31.93 15.41 25.49
C LEU A 10 -31.64 14.15 24.67
N LEU A 11 -32.64 13.59 23.97
CA LEU A 11 -32.42 12.44 23.08
C LEU A 11 -31.43 12.74 21.96
N PHE A 12 -31.50 13.92 21.35
CA PHE A 12 -30.55 14.34 20.31
C PHE A 12 -29.13 14.52 20.87
N PHE A 13 -29.01 15.08 22.08
CA PHE A 13 -27.73 15.25 22.76
C PHE A 13 -27.10 13.90 23.12
N TYR A 14 -27.88 12.96 23.66
CA TYR A 14 -27.42 11.59 23.91
C TYR A 14 -27.04 10.85 22.62
N LEU A 15 -27.80 11.06 21.53
CA LEU A 15 -27.47 10.49 20.23
C LEU A 15 -26.11 10.99 19.75
N ILE A 16 -25.85 12.30 19.79
CA ILE A 16 -24.54 12.87 19.41
C ILE A 16 -23.43 12.39 20.33
N LEU A 17 -23.69 12.37 21.65
CA LEU A 17 -22.72 11.95 22.67
C LEU A 17 -22.29 10.49 22.49
N ILE A 18 -23.16 9.62 21.94
CA ILE A 18 -22.83 8.22 21.64
C ILE A 18 -22.25 8.09 20.22
N LEU A 19 -22.81 8.81 19.23
CA LEU A 19 -22.40 8.69 17.84
C LEU A 19 -20.97 9.21 17.61
N VAL A 20 -20.60 10.33 18.24
CA VAL A 20 -19.27 10.93 18.05
C VAL A 20 -18.15 10.02 18.54
N PRO A 21 -18.18 9.45 19.76
CA PRO A 21 -17.18 8.46 20.19
C PRO A 21 -17.16 7.22 19.31
N VAL A 22 -18.32 6.72 18.86
CA VAL A 22 -18.37 5.55 17.96
C VAL A 22 -17.70 5.87 16.63
N LEU A 23 -17.93 7.05 16.06
CA LEU A 23 -17.27 7.50 14.83
C LEU A 23 -15.77 7.70 15.02
N VAL A 24 -15.35 8.25 16.16
CA VAL A 24 -13.93 8.40 16.51
C VAL A 24 -13.27 7.04 16.63
N VAL A 25 -13.84 6.11 17.41
CA VAL A 25 -13.32 4.75 17.57
C VAL A 25 -13.29 4.02 16.23
N ALA A 26 -14.35 4.10 15.42
CA ALA A 26 -14.36 3.52 14.08
C ALA A 26 -13.25 4.10 13.19
N ALA A 27 -13.03 5.42 13.22
CA ALA A 27 -11.96 6.07 12.47
C ALA A 27 -10.55 5.65 12.91
N PHE A 28 -10.33 5.29 14.17
CA PHE A 28 -9.04 4.78 14.66
C PHE A 28 -8.86 3.27 14.46
N VAL A 29 -9.95 2.49 14.58
CA VAL A 29 -9.90 1.03 14.55
C VAL A 29 -9.93 0.47 13.13
N ILE A 30 -10.70 1.08 12.21
CA ILE A 30 -10.79 0.63 10.81
C ILE A 30 -9.44 0.67 10.08
N PRO A 31 -8.58 1.71 10.24
CA PRO A 31 -7.24 1.72 9.66
C PRO A 31 -6.34 0.62 10.24
N MET A 32 -6.53 0.22 11.51
CA MET A 32 -5.69 -0.79 12.16
C MET A 32 -5.97 -2.21 11.63
N PHE A 33 -7.23 -2.60 11.46
CA PHE A 33 -7.60 -3.86 10.79
C PHE A 33 -7.47 -3.78 9.26
N THR A 34 -7.42 -2.55 8.76
CA THR A 34 -6.87 -2.10 7.47
C THR A 34 -5.59 -2.78 7.02
N SER A 35 -4.72 -3.00 8.02
CA SER A 35 -3.26 -3.08 7.92
C SER A 35 -2.73 -4.41 7.42
N ALA A 36 -3.34 -5.04 6.41
CA ALA A 36 -2.75 -6.22 5.78
C ALA A 36 -1.29 -5.94 5.34
N PRO A 37 -0.30 -6.76 5.70
CA PRO A 37 1.11 -6.45 5.45
C PRO A 37 1.38 -6.13 3.97
N GLU A 38 2.27 -5.17 3.71
CA GLU A 38 2.61 -4.72 2.34
C GLU A 38 3.23 -5.84 1.50
N LYS A 39 3.90 -6.78 2.16
CA LYS A 39 4.51 -7.97 1.56
C LYS A 39 3.72 -9.23 1.96
N PRO A 40 3.54 -10.22 1.07
CA PRO A 40 2.90 -11.48 1.40
C PRO A 40 3.78 -12.30 2.37
N PRO A 41 3.18 -13.14 3.24
CA PRO A 41 3.93 -14.03 4.12
C PRO A 41 4.61 -15.15 3.33
N GLY A 42 5.76 -15.64 3.81
CA GLY A 42 6.44 -16.81 3.25
C GLY A 42 7.30 -16.56 2.01
N LEU A 43 7.68 -15.31 1.74
CA LEU A 43 8.61 -14.97 0.67
C LEU A 43 10.03 -15.47 0.97
N SER A 44 10.77 -15.86 -0.08
CA SER A 44 12.22 -16.06 0.05
C SER A 44 12.93 -14.71 0.21
N LYS A 45 14.16 -14.72 0.74
CA LYS A 45 14.97 -13.49 0.86
C LYS A 45 15.11 -12.72 -0.46
N GLU A 46 15.27 -13.44 -1.58
CA GLU A 46 15.32 -12.81 -2.91
C GLU A 46 13.99 -12.13 -3.26
N GLU A 47 12.87 -12.80 -3.01
CA GLU A 47 11.54 -12.24 -3.26
C GLU A 47 11.23 -11.06 -2.34
N GLU A 48 11.75 -11.04 -1.12
CA GLU A 48 11.63 -9.90 -0.22
C GLU A 48 12.32 -8.65 -0.78
N PHE A 49 13.53 -8.79 -1.33
CA PHE A 49 14.23 -7.69 -2.00
C PHE A 49 13.50 -7.25 -3.27
N VAL A 50 13.01 -8.19 -4.07
CA VAL A 50 12.22 -7.91 -5.27
C VAL A 50 10.91 -7.18 -4.92
N ALA A 51 10.22 -7.62 -3.88
CA ALA A 51 9.01 -6.99 -3.38
C ALA A 51 9.28 -5.56 -2.91
N GLU A 52 10.39 -5.35 -2.18
CA GLU A 52 10.79 -4.04 -1.69
C GLU A 52 11.14 -3.07 -2.83
N PHE A 53 11.89 -3.55 -3.81
CA PHE A 53 12.18 -2.79 -5.01
C PHE A 53 10.88 -2.39 -5.72
N ALA A 54 9.95 -3.33 -5.90
CA ALA A 54 8.69 -3.05 -6.56
C ALA A 54 7.81 -2.05 -5.80
N LEU A 55 7.78 -2.12 -4.47
CA LEU A 55 7.10 -1.13 -3.64
C LEU A 55 7.74 0.25 -3.79
N ASN A 56 9.07 0.36 -3.75
CA ASN A 56 9.75 1.65 -3.89
C ASN A 56 9.55 2.28 -5.28
N GLN A 57 9.66 1.49 -6.35
CA GLN A 57 9.35 1.96 -7.71
C GLN A 57 7.89 2.42 -7.83
N THR A 58 6.96 1.66 -7.26
CA THR A 58 5.55 2.03 -7.25
C THR A 58 5.30 3.33 -6.45
N ARG A 59 5.98 3.54 -5.32
CA ARG A 59 5.91 4.79 -4.55
C ARG A 59 6.41 5.99 -5.35
N GLN A 60 7.53 5.83 -6.05
CA GLN A 60 8.08 6.88 -6.92
C GLN A 60 7.12 7.20 -8.07
N PHE A 61 6.56 6.18 -8.70
CA PHE A 61 5.58 6.33 -9.77
C PHE A 61 4.33 7.11 -9.31
N ILE A 62 3.77 6.74 -8.14
CA ILE A 62 2.61 7.43 -7.58
C ILE A 62 2.98 8.84 -7.12
N GLY A 63 4.09 9.00 -6.41
CA GLY A 63 4.57 10.28 -5.89
C GLY A 63 4.93 11.30 -6.98
N GLY A 64 5.29 10.83 -8.18
CA GLY A 64 5.46 11.66 -9.38
C GLY A 64 4.17 12.02 -10.12
N SER A 65 3.01 11.55 -9.67
CA SER A 65 1.70 11.79 -10.30
C SER A 65 0.78 12.63 -9.39
N LEU A 66 -0.41 13.01 -9.89
CA LEU A 66 -1.48 13.62 -9.08
C LEU A 66 -2.38 12.60 -8.36
N GLU A 67 -2.09 11.30 -8.49
CA GLU A 67 -2.77 10.21 -7.78
C GLU A 67 -2.45 10.03 -6.27
N PRO A 68 -1.41 10.63 -5.64
CA PRO A 68 -1.10 10.38 -4.23
C PRO A 68 -2.17 10.92 -3.28
N THR A 69 -3.08 11.77 -3.74
CA THR A 69 -4.26 12.19 -2.96
C THR A 69 -5.30 11.09 -2.83
N MET A 70 -5.32 10.11 -3.75
CA MET A 70 -6.27 9.01 -3.76
C MET A 70 -5.67 7.70 -3.26
N VAL A 71 -4.36 7.48 -3.43
CA VAL A 71 -3.68 6.24 -3.05
C VAL A 71 -2.96 6.41 -1.72
N MET A 72 -3.43 5.70 -0.70
CA MET A 72 -2.84 5.74 0.66
C MET A 72 -2.09 4.46 1.01
N ARG A 73 -2.34 3.37 0.30
CA ARG A 73 -1.85 2.06 0.67
C ARG A 73 -1.56 1.20 -0.54
N MET A 74 -0.55 0.34 -0.39
CA MET A 74 -0.05 -0.51 -1.45
C MET A 74 0.38 -1.86 -0.90
N ARG A 75 0.19 -2.91 -1.69
CA ARG A 75 0.52 -4.28 -1.28
C ARG A 75 0.96 -5.10 -2.47
N VAL A 76 2.07 -5.82 -2.32
CA VAL A 76 2.45 -6.89 -3.24
C VAL A 76 1.46 -8.04 -3.05
N ILE A 77 0.73 -8.37 -4.12
CA ILE A 77 -0.27 -9.45 -4.09
C ILE A 77 0.23 -10.73 -4.76
N ASP A 78 1.22 -10.61 -5.64
CA ASP A 78 1.71 -11.73 -6.45
C ASP A 78 3.14 -11.44 -6.92
N ILE A 79 3.99 -12.46 -6.86
CA ILE A 79 5.36 -12.45 -7.38
C ILE A 79 5.53 -13.70 -8.21
N HIS A 80 5.70 -13.53 -9.51
CA HIS A 80 5.87 -14.64 -10.43
C HIS A 80 7.29 -14.68 -10.95
N LYS A 81 7.96 -15.82 -10.76
CA LYS A 81 9.32 -16.11 -11.22
C LYS A 81 9.30 -16.66 -12.65
N LYS A 82 10.21 -16.18 -13.49
CA LYS A 82 10.41 -16.66 -14.86
C LYS A 82 11.89 -16.87 -15.16
N PRO A 83 12.24 -17.71 -16.14
CA PRO A 83 13.62 -17.79 -16.65
C PRO A 83 14.07 -16.42 -17.15
N GLY A 84 15.30 -16.01 -16.80
CA GLY A 84 15.88 -14.72 -17.17
C GLY A 84 16.81 -14.21 -16.08
N LYS A 85 17.31 -12.98 -16.21
CA LYS A 85 18.16 -12.33 -15.22
C LYS A 85 17.51 -11.01 -14.78
N THR A 86 17.59 -10.69 -13.49
CA THR A 86 17.11 -9.40 -12.95
C THR A 86 18.23 -8.71 -12.21
N ASN A 87 18.38 -7.41 -12.47
CA ASN A 87 19.18 -6.52 -11.66
C ASN A 87 18.25 -5.52 -10.98
N ILE A 88 18.31 -5.42 -9.65
CA ILE A 88 17.58 -4.39 -8.90
C ILE A 88 18.55 -3.52 -8.11
N TYR A 89 18.13 -2.28 -7.85
CA TYR A 89 18.90 -1.28 -7.15
C TYR A 89 18.12 -0.82 -5.92
N LEU A 90 18.66 -1.08 -4.73
CA LEU A 90 18.05 -0.67 -3.47
C LEU A 90 18.97 0.30 -2.72
N PRO A 91 18.42 1.26 -1.96
CA PRO A 91 19.20 2.11 -1.08
C PRO A 91 19.99 1.27 -0.07
N ASP A 92 21.24 1.62 0.20
CA ASP A 92 22.06 0.95 1.21
C ASP A 92 21.72 1.49 2.60
N SER A 93 21.27 0.61 3.50
CA SER A 93 20.97 0.98 4.89
C SER A 93 22.20 1.50 5.65
N ASN A 94 23.41 1.15 5.21
CA ASN A 94 24.66 1.54 5.87
C ASN A 94 25.30 2.80 5.27
N ALA A 95 24.80 3.28 4.12
CA ALA A 95 25.31 4.46 3.45
C ALA A 95 24.12 5.23 2.86
N PRO A 96 23.73 6.38 3.43
CA PRO A 96 22.51 7.10 3.04
C PRO A 96 22.48 7.54 1.56
N ASP A 97 23.65 7.74 0.95
CA ASP A 97 23.79 8.05 -0.48
C ASP A 97 24.18 6.82 -1.34
N GLY A 98 24.32 5.65 -0.71
CA GLY A 98 24.74 4.41 -1.34
C GLY A 98 23.57 3.69 -2.00
N ILE A 99 23.81 3.16 -3.20
CA ILE A 99 22.90 2.25 -3.89
C ILE A 99 23.58 0.89 -3.96
N ARG A 100 22.89 -0.16 -3.53
CA ARG A 100 23.36 -1.54 -3.65
C ARG A 100 22.67 -2.23 -4.81
N GLU A 101 23.48 -2.81 -5.68
CA GLU A 101 23.01 -3.64 -6.78
C GLU A 101 22.85 -5.10 -6.33
N TYR A 102 21.71 -5.69 -6.68
CA TYR A 102 21.44 -7.11 -6.48
C TYR A 102 21.15 -7.76 -7.83
N THR A 103 21.91 -8.81 -8.15
CA THR A 103 21.73 -9.61 -9.36
C THR A 103 21.12 -10.96 -9.01
N PHE A 104 20.01 -11.31 -9.66
CA PHE A 104 19.34 -12.60 -9.52
C PHE A 104 19.28 -13.33 -10.87
N GLN A 105 19.44 -14.66 -10.84
CA GLN A 105 19.36 -15.52 -12.03
C GLN A 105 17.92 -15.84 -12.46
N LYS A 106 16.95 -15.00 -12.09
CA LYS A 106 15.54 -15.15 -12.46
C LYS A 106 14.98 -13.79 -12.85
N ALA A 107 14.07 -13.78 -13.82
CA ALA A 107 13.19 -12.65 -14.10
C ALA A 107 11.98 -12.69 -13.16
N TYR A 108 11.46 -11.53 -12.79
CA TYR A 108 10.33 -11.40 -11.88
C TYR A 108 9.22 -10.55 -12.49
N THR A 109 7.98 -10.96 -12.28
CA THR A 109 6.80 -10.12 -12.50
C THR A 109 6.11 -9.92 -11.16
N VAL A 110 6.02 -8.67 -10.72
CA VAL A 110 5.43 -8.30 -9.43
C VAL A 110 4.14 -7.56 -9.66
N LYS A 111 3.06 -7.97 -9.00
CA LYS A 111 1.80 -7.21 -8.98
C LYS A 111 1.66 -6.50 -7.65
N VAL A 112 1.51 -5.18 -7.71
CA VAL A 112 1.27 -4.30 -6.56
C VAL A 112 -0.15 -3.77 -6.67
N LYS A 113 -0.99 -4.09 -5.69
CA LYS A 113 -2.35 -3.58 -5.59
C LYS A 113 -2.35 -2.30 -4.79
N LEU A 114 -2.97 -1.27 -5.35
CA LEU A 114 -3.16 0.04 -4.74
C LEU A 114 -4.54 0.13 -4.12
N TYR A 115 -4.60 0.80 -2.98
CA TYR A 115 -5.82 0.99 -2.21
C TYR A 115 -6.01 2.46 -1.86
N THR A 116 -7.27 2.86 -1.86
CA THR A 116 -7.69 4.18 -1.41
C THR A 116 -7.59 4.32 0.10
N PHE A 117 -7.77 5.54 0.62
CA PHE A 117 -7.87 5.83 2.05
C PHE A 117 -8.87 4.90 2.78
N PHE A 118 -9.99 4.57 2.13
CA PHE A 118 -11.04 3.71 2.70
C PHE A 118 -10.76 2.21 2.56
N GLY A 119 -9.56 1.81 2.13
CA GLY A 119 -9.19 0.41 1.90
C GLY A 119 -9.84 -0.21 0.66
N LEU A 120 -10.52 0.58 -0.18
CA LEU A 120 -11.07 0.11 -1.45
C LEU A 120 -9.95 -0.05 -2.49
N SER A 121 -10.00 -1.14 -3.25
CA SER A 121 -9.08 -1.39 -4.37
C SER A 121 -9.18 -0.27 -5.40
N TRP A 122 -8.08 0.43 -5.64
CA TRP A 122 -8.00 1.49 -6.64
C TRP A 122 -7.50 0.98 -7.98
N SER A 123 -6.37 0.26 -7.98
CA SER A 123 -5.72 -0.21 -9.20
C SER A 123 -4.75 -1.34 -8.92
N THR A 124 -4.34 -2.07 -9.97
CA THR A 124 -3.19 -2.95 -9.91
C THR A 124 -2.08 -2.43 -10.81
N ILE A 125 -0.88 -2.35 -10.27
CA ILE A 125 0.35 -2.05 -11.00
C ILE A 125 1.10 -3.36 -11.20
N LYS A 126 1.60 -3.55 -12.41
CA LYS A 126 2.47 -4.66 -12.77
C LYS A 126 3.84 -4.11 -13.07
N LEU A 127 4.83 -4.56 -12.29
CA LEU A 127 6.22 -4.39 -12.62
C LEU A 127 6.73 -5.66 -13.28
N LYS A 128 7.40 -5.50 -14.41
CA LYS A 128 8.27 -6.54 -14.95
C LYS A 128 9.72 -6.18 -14.67
N LEU A 129 10.47 -7.16 -14.20
CA LEU A 129 11.85 -7.06 -13.81
C LEU A 129 12.61 -8.15 -14.57
N GLY A 130 13.43 -7.74 -15.52
CA GLY A 130 14.19 -8.64 -16.39
C GLY A 130 15.21 -7.87 -17.23
N GLU A 131 16.19 -8.59 -17.76
CA GLU A 131 17.19 -8.05 -18.67
C GLU A 131 16.51 -7.44 -19.91
N GLY A 132 16.66 -6.12 -20.10
CA GLY A 132 15.97 -5.34 -21.14
C GLY A 132 14.62 -4.71 -20.72
N GLU A 133 14.02 -5.16 -19.62
CA GLU A 133 12.81 -4.59 -19.02
C GLU A 133 13.22 -3.90 -17.70
N HIS A 134 13.80 -2.68 -17.81
CA HIS A 134 14.14 -1.86 -16.64
C HIS A 134 12.89 -1.36 -15.94
N GLY A 135 12.27 -2.23 -15.14
CA GLY A 135 11.14 -1.87 -14.29
C GLY A 135 9.95 -1.34 -15.09
N GLU A 136 9.57 -2.00 -16.20
CA GLU A 136 8.38 -1.59 -16.95
C GLU A 136 7.17 -1.61 -16.02
N ILE A 137 6.68 -0.41 -15.69
CA ILE A 137 5.50 -0.19 -14.85
C ILE A 137 4.30 -0.04 -15.79
N SER A 138 3.36 -0.97 -15.67
CA SER A 138 2.09 -0.89 -16.41
C SER A 138 0.92 -1.01 -15.45
N ARG A 139 -0.12 -0.22 -15.70
CA ARG A 139 -1.41 -0.34 -15.01
C ARG A 139 -2.23 -1.42 -15.70
N ILE A 140 -2.83 -2.33 -14.93
CA ILE A 140 -3.78 -3.34 -15.43
C ILE A 140 -5.15 -3.12 -14.80
#